data_AF-A0A251XL72-F1
#
_entry.id   AF-A0A251XL72-F1
#
_cell.length_a   1.000
_cell.length_b   1.000
_cell.length_c   1.000
_cell.angle_alpha   90.00
_cell.angle_beta   90.00
_cell.angle_gamma   90.00
#
_symmetry.space_group_name_H-M   'P 1'
#
loop_
_entity.id
_entity.type
_entity.pdbx_description
1 polymer ?
#
loop_
_entity_poly.entity_id
_entity_poly.type
_entity_poly.pdbx_seq_one_letter_code
_entity_poly.pdbx_strand_id
1 'polypeptide(L)'
;MTTDGFLHPNAELQRRGLMERKGFPESYDRRALLRFVTQVKSGVPEVRAPFYSHLAYDIVPGAEVVVRQPDVLIIEGLNVLQPAASGAKLAVSDLFDFSIYVDARTHDIAQWYEERFLSLQRGAFSNPRSYFHRYAELSPAEAVARARGIWSAINEPNLEQNIRPTRSRATLVLRKDADHSVANVLLRKL
;
A
#
# COMPACT_ATOMS: atom_id res chain seq x y z
N MET A 1 9.82 -2.67 -5.44
CA MET A 1 9.85 -2.17 -4.05
C MET A 1 8.45 -1.71 -3.67
N THR A 2 8.01 -1.96 -2.43
CA THR A 2 6.72 -1.49 -1.92
C THR A 2 6.87 -0.21 -1.10
N THR A 3 5.86 0.67 -1.09
CA THR A 3 5.86 1.87 -0.25
C THR A 3 5.55 1.59 1.22
N ASP A 4 5.17 0.36 1.58
CA ASP A 4 4.90 -0.02 2.98
C ASP A 4 6.14 0.15 3.88
N GLY A 5 7.35 0.05 3.30
CA GLY A 5 8.62 0.38 3.98
C GLY A 5 8.72 1.85 4.43
N PHE A 6 7.84 2.72 3.95
CA PHE A 6 7.80 4.13 4.31
C PHE A 6 6.63 4.46 5.24
N LEU A 7 5.91 3.46 5.76
CA LEU A 7 5.01 3.68 6.90
C LEU A 7 5.82 4.12 8.11
N HIS A 8 5.24 4.97 8.95
CA HIS A 8 5.79 5.19 10.28
C HIS A 8 5.73 3.88 11.10
N PRO A 9 6.75 3.59 11.93
CA PRO A 9 6.70 2.44 12.83
C PRO A 9 5.47 2.46 13.73
N ASN A 10 4.98 1.30 14.17
CA ASN A 10 3.75 1.22 14.98
C ASN A 10 3.83 2.05 16.26
N ALA A 11 5.00 2.14 16.90
CA ALA A 11 5.20 2.98 18.08
C ALA A 11 4.89 4.47 17.79
N GLU A 12 5.29 4.97 16.62
CA GLU A 12 5.01 6.34 16.20
C GLU A 12 3.55 6.51 15.77
N LEU A 13 2.97 5.53 15.08
CA LEU A 13 1.54 5.53 14.74
C LEU A 13 0.67 5.52 16.00
N GLN A 14 1.01 4.73 17.02
CA GLN A 14 0.33 4.71 18.32
C GLN A 14 0.43 6.06 19.02
N ARG A 15 1.64 6.63 19.09
CA ARG A 15 1.86 7.96 19.70
C ARG A 15 1.02 9.05 19.05
N ARG A 16 0.74 8.93 17.75
CA ARG A 16 -0.09 9.89 16.98
C ARG A 16 -1.57 9.51 16.89
N GLY A 17 -2.00 8.37 17.44
CA GLY A 17 -3.38 7.89 17.29
C GLY A 17 -3.76 7.45 15.86
N LEU A 18 -2.79 7.00 15.06
CA LEU A 18 -2.95 6.67 13.64
C LEU A 18 -2.93 5.16 13.34
N MET A 19 -3.02 4.30 14.35
CA MET A 19 -2.99 2.85 14.15
C MET A 19 -4.12 2.35 13.24
N GLU A 20 -5.32 2.92 13.38
CA GLU A 20 -6.48 2.60 12.54
C GLU A 20 -6.47 3.36 11.20
N ARG A 21 -5.41 4.13 10.94
CA ARG A 21 -5.22 4.91 9.72
C ARG A 21 -4.00 4.45 8.93
N LYS A 22 -3.52 3.23 9.17
CA LYS A 22 -2.41 2.63 8.41
C LYS A 22 -2.83 2.47 6.94
N GLY A 23 -2.04 3.06 6.04
CA GLY A 23 -2.36 3.17 4.60
C GLY A 23 -2.94 4.53 4.18
N PHE A 24 -3.37 5.37 5.12
CA PHE A 24 -3.76 6.76 4.83
C PHE A 24 -2.51 7.65 4.65
N PRO A 25 -2.60 8.80 3.95
CA PRO A 25 -1.45 9.67 3.67
C PRO A 25 -0.58 10.00 4.89
N GLU A 26 -1.18 10.29 6.03
CA GLU A 26 -0.54 10.67 7.30
C GLU A 26 0.16 9.52 8.03
N SER A 27 -0.08 8.27 7.62
CA SER A 27 0.62 7.10 8.16
C SER A 27 1.99 6.87 7.52
N TYR A 28 2.33 7.58 6.44
CA TYR A 28 3.59 7.45 5.72
C TYR A 28 4.57 8.60 6.00
N ASP A 29 5.86 8.28 6.09
CA ASP A 29 6.94 9.25 5.89
C ASP A 29 7.11 9.54 4.39
N ARG A 30 6.22 10.40 3.89
CA ARG A 30 6.21 10.84 2.48
C ARG A 30 7.47 11.58 2.08
N ARG A 31 8.17 12.21 3.03
CA ARG A 31 9.44 12.90 2.78
C ARG A 31 10.55 11.88 2.55
N ALA A 32 10.60 10.80 3.34
CA ALA A 32 11.55 9.71 3.13
C ALA A 32 11.32 9.01 1.79
N LEU A 33 10.07 8.73 1.43
CA LEU A 33 9.74 8.14 0.12
C LEU A 33 10.20 9.05 -1.04
N LEU A 34 9.89 10.34 -0.98
CA LEU A 34 10.33 11.29 -2.01
C LEU A 34 11.87 11.33 -2.11
N ARG A 35 12.58 11.43 -0.99
CA ARG A 35 14.06 11.40 -0.97
C ARG A 35 14.61 10.13 -1.58
N PHE A 36 14.04 8.97 -1.26
CA PHE A 36 14.45 7.70 -1.83
C PHE A 36 14.35 7.70 -3.36
N VAL A 37 13.18 8.07 -3.89
CA VAL A 37 12.95 8.08 -5.36
C VAL A 37 13.84 9.12 -6.04
N THR A 38 14.05 10.29 -5.42
CA THR A 38 14.99 11.30 -5.91
C THR A 38 16.41 10.75 -5.97
N GLN A 39 16.91 10.09 -4.92
CA GLN A 39 18.27 9.52 -4.91
C GLN A 39 18.47 8.47 -6.01
N VAL A 40 17.47 7.60 -6.21
CA VAL A 40 17.51 6.62 -7.31
C VAL A 40 17.56 7.33 -8.67
N LYS A 41 16.66 8.32 -8.90
CA LYS A 41 16.64 9.10 -10.15
C LYS A 41 17.89 9.92 -10.39
N SER A 42 18.58 10.36 -9.33
CA SER A 42 19.86 11.06 -9.41
C SER A 42 21.06 10.13 -9.65
N GLY A 43 20.83 8.82 -9.78
CA GLY A 43 21.90 7.86 -10.08
C GLY A 43 22.82 7.58 -8.90
N VAL A 44 22.36 7.74 -7.65
CA VAL A 44 23.15 7.34 -6.47
C VAL A 44 23.47 5.84 -6.56
N PRO A 45 24.74 5.40 -6.40
CA PRO A 45 25.14 4.00 -6.60
C PRO A 45 24.38 2.99 -5.74
N GLU A 46 24.04 3.36 -4.51
CA GLU A 46 23.31 2.53 -3.58
C GLU A 46 22.34 3.38 -2.75
N VAL A 47 21.06 3.02 -2.77
CA VAL A 47 20.00 3.68 -2.01
C VAL A 47 19.30 2.66 -1.12
N ARG A 48 19.05 3.02 0.14
CA ARG A 48 18.42 2.16 1.14
C ARG A 48 17.01 2.62 1.46
N ALA A 49 16.09 1.68 1.63
CA ALA A 49 14.74 1.91 2.12
C ALA A 49 14.46 1.01 3.34
N PRO A 50 13.63 1.43 4.31
CA PRO A 50 13.28 0.56 5.43
C PRO A 50 12.49 -0.67 4.95
N PHE A 51 12.66 -1.79 5.66
CA PHE A 51 11.91 -3.02 5.38
C PHE A 51 10.64 -3.11 6.24
N TYR A 52 9.50 -3.33 5.59
CA TYR A 52 8.22 -3.62 6.25
C TYR A 52 7.92 -5.12 6.24
N SER A 53 7.52 -5.66 7.39
CA SER A 53 7.12 -7.05 7.53
C SER A 53 5.61 -7.16 7.70
N HIS A 54 4.93 -7.85 6.77
CA HIS A 54 3.51 -8.18 6.95
C HIS A 54 3.27 -9.20 8.07
N LEU A 55 4.28 -9.99 8.44
CA LEU A 55 4.18 -10.93 9.57
C LEU A 55 4.16 -10.18 10.90
N ALA A 56 5.12 -9.27 11.11
CA ALA A 56 5.19 -8.42 12.30
C ALA A 56 4.17 -7.26 12.26
N TYR A 57 3.64 -6.98 11.05
CA TYR A 57 2.82 -5.82 10.75
C TYR A 57 3.48 -4.50 11.18
N ASP A 58 4.78 -4.36 10.93
CA ASP A 58 5.59 -3.20 11.33
C ASP A 58 6.87 -3.08 10.49
N ILE A 59 7.54 -1.92 10.62
CA ILE A 59 8.92 -1.71 10.18
C ILE A 59 9.85 -2.56 11.05
N VAL A 60 10.76 -3.31 10.43
CA VAL A 60 11.73 -4.15 11.13
C VAL A 60 13.00 -3.35 11.41
N PRO A 61 13.36 -3.08 12.67
CA PRO A 61 14.54 -2.28 13.00
C PRO A 61 15.83 -2.88 12.42
N GLY A 62 16.63 -2.05 11.75
CA GLY A 62 17.91 -2.45 11.14
C GLY A 62 17.79 -3.29 9.86
N ALA A 63 16.58 -3.69 9.44
CA ALA A 63 16.37 -4.36 8.18
C ALA A 63 16.06 -3.34 7.07
N GLU A 64 16.72 -3.49 5.94
CA GLU A 64 16.66 -2.55 4.84
C GLU A 64 16.56 -3.27 3.50
N VAL A 65 15.92 -2.61 2.54
CA VAL A 65 15.96 -2.96 1.13
C VAL A 65 17.04 -2.10 0.47
N VAL A 66 18.00 -2.74 -0.19
CA VAL A 66 19.09 -2.06 -0.89
C VAL A 66 18.83 -2.07 -2.39
N VAL A 67 18.85 -0.89 -3.00
CA VAL A 67 18.68 -0.70 -4.46
C VAL A 67 19.97 -0.16 -5.04
N ARG A 68 20.50 -0.87 -6.05
CA ARG A 68 21.76 -0.53 -6.73
C ARG A 68 21.51 -0.27 -8.21
N GLN A 69 21.32 1.01 -8.56
CA GLN A 69 21.17 1.53 -9.93
C GLN A 69 20.51 0.55 -10.93
N PRO A 70 19.28 0.08 -10.68
CA PRO A 70 18.60 -0.79 -11.63
C PRO A 70 18.20 -0.02 -12.88
N ASP A 71 18.17 -0.68 -14.03
CA ASP A 71 17.63 -0.09 -15.27
C ASP A 71 16.14 0.26 -15.12
N VAL A 72 15.40 -0.59 -14.41
CA VAL A 72 13.96 -0.40 -14.13
C VAL A 72 13.71 -0.66 -12.65
N LEU A 73 13.07 0.31 -11.98
CA LEU A 73 12.59 0.17 -10.62
C LEU A 73 11.06 0.24 -10.60
N ILE A 74 10.41 -0.87 -10.24
CA ILE A 74 8.96 -0.88 -9.97
C ILE A 74 8.73 -0.44 -8.53
N ILE A 75 7.93 0.60 -8.34
CA ILE A 75 7.46 1.07 -7.05
C ILE A 75 5.96 0.84 -6.99
N GLU A 76 5.53 0.07 -5.99
CA GLU A 76 4.13 -0.32 -5.80
C GLU A 76 3.63 0.18 -4.44
N GLY A 77 2.37 0.62 -4.38
CA GLY A 77 1.72 1.01 -3.14
C GLY A 77 0.56 1.96 -3.33
N LEU A 78 -0.23 2.12 -2.26
CA LEU A 78 -1.50 2.86 -2.26
C LEU A 78 -1.34 4.36 -2.54
N ASN A 79 -0.17 4.93 -2.22
CA ASN A 79 0.07 6.37 -2.16
C ASN A 79 0.94 6.91 -3.31
N VAL A 80 1.37 6.06 -4.25
CA VAL A 80 2.39 6.42 -5.27
C VAL A 80 1.92 7.51 -6.24
N LEU A 81 0.60 7.65 -6.42
CA LEU A 81 -0.02 8.67 -7.27
C LEU A 81 -0.61 9.87 -6.50
N GLN A 82 -0.45 9.93 -5.18
CA GLN A 82 -0.96 11.04 -4.39
C GLN A 82 -0.29 12.36 -4.81
N PRO A 83 -1.04 13.49 -4.77
CA PRO A 83 -0.46 14.81 -5.03
C PRO A 83 0.62 15.15 -4.00
N ALA A 84 1.39 16.21 -4.24
CA ALA A 84 2.42 16.65 -3.30
C ALA A 84 1.84 16.84 -1.89
N ALA A 85 2.65 16.56 -0.86
CA ALA A 85 2.24 16.84 0.52
C ALA A 85 1.99 18.34 0.70
N SER A 86 1.16 18.72 1.67
CA SER A 86 0.95 20.14 1.97
C SER A 86 2.30 20.84 2.21
N GLY A 87 2.55 21.92 1.47
CA GLY A 87 3.81 22.68 1.50
C GLY A 87 4.96 22.07 0.66
N ALA A 88 4.81 20.89 0.09
CA ALA A 88 5.77 20.34 -0.87
C ALA A 88 5.40 20.77 -2.31
N LYS A 89 6.42 21.11 -3.11
CA LYS A 89 6.23 21.47 -4.53
C LYS A 89 6.20 20.27 -5.47
N LEU A 90 6.70 19.12 -5.02
CA LEU A 90 6.94 17.94 -5.84
C LEU A 90 6.24 16.72 -5.22
N ALA A 91 5.50 15.98 -6.03
CA ALA A 91 4.94 14.69 -5.68
C ALA A 91 5.89 13.55 -6.10
N VAL A 92 5.78 12.39 -5.47
CA VAL A 92 6.53 11.20 -5.87
C VAL A 92 6.19 10.79 -7.31
N SER A 93 4.92 10.94 -7.69
CA SER A 93 4.45 10.65 -9.06
C SER A 93 5.14 11.48 -10.13
N ASP A 94 5.63 12.67 -9.80
CA ASP A 94 6.27 13.58 -10.76
C ASP A 94 7.67 13.08 -11.15
N LEU A 95 8.20 12.10 -10.42
CA LEU A 95 9.48 11.44 -10.68
C LEU A 95 9.33 10.11 -11.44
N PHE A 96 8.11 9.67 -11.75
CA PHE A 96 7.89 8.41 -12.47
C PHE A 96 7.83 8.63 -13.96
N ASP A 97 8.49 7.75 -14.73
CA ASP A 97 8.41 7.74 -16.20
C ASP A 97 7.07 7.15 -16.68
N PHE A 98 6.54 6.19 -15.91
CA PHE A 98 5.30 5.51 -16.22
C PHE A 98 4.57 5.12 -14.94
N SER A 99 3.24 5.20 -14.95
CA SER A 99 2.42 4.83 -13.80
C SER A 99 1.21 4.02 -14.21
N ILE A 100 0.93 2.98 -13.42
CA ILE A 100 -0.21 2.07 -13.60
C ILE A 100 -1.12 2.18 -12.40
N TYR A 101 -2.42 2.42 -12.64
CA TYR A 101 -3.45 2.28 -11.63
C TYR A 101 -4.26 1.02 -11.91
N VAL A 102 -4.34 0.11 -10.93
CA VAL A 102 -5.17 -1.09 -11.01
C VAL A 102 -6.53 -0.78 -10.39
N ASP A 103 -7.57 -0.76 -11.22
CA ASP A 103 -8.95 -0.40 -10.87
C ASP A 103 -9.87 -1.63 -10.87
N ALA A 104 -10.90 -1.57 -10.05
CA ALA A 104 -11.99 -2.55 -9.98
C ALA A 104 -13.21 -1.92 -9.31
N ARG A 105 -14.38 -2.58 -9.35
CA ARG A 105 -15.55 -2.08 -8.63
C ARG A 105 -15.30 -2.24 -7.13
N THR A 106 -15.77 -1.29 -6.32
CA THR A 106 -15.52 -1.29 -4.86
C THR A 106 -15.96 -2.59 -4.19
N HIS A 107 -17.11 -3.14 -4.60
CA HIS A 107 -17.61 -4.41 -4.05
C HIS A 107 -16.74 -5.62 -4.43
N ASP A 108 -16.17 -5.64 -5.63
CA ASP A 108 -15.24 -6.71 -6.04
C ASP A 108 -13.97 -6.65 -5.17
N ILE A 109 -13.42 -5.44 -4.93
CA ILE A 109 -12.24 -5.27 -4.07
C ILE A 109 -12.56 -5.68 -2.62
N ALA A 110 -13.74 -5.33 -2.12
CA ALA A 110 -14.21 -5.73 -0.79
C ALA A 110 -14.29 -7.26 -0.65
N GLN A 111 -14.83 -7.93 -1.67
CA GLN A 111 -14.90 -9.39 -1.73
C GLN A 111 -13.50 -10.01 -1.76
N TRP A 112 -12.59 -9.52 -2.61
CA TRP A 112 -11.21 -10.02 -2.66
C TRP A 112 -10.46 -9.81 -1.34
N TYR A 113 -10.73 -8.69 -0.65
CA TYR A 113 -10.17 -8.41 0.66
C TYR A 113 -10.66 -9.44 1.70
N GLU A 114 -11.97 -9.72 1.73
CA GLU A 114 -12.57 -10.73 2.61
C GLU A 114 -12.00 -12.13 2.34
N GLU A 115 -11.97 -12.56 1.07
CA GLU A 115 -11.41 -13.84 0.65
C GLU A 115 -9.94 -13.98 1.05
N ARG A 116 -9.14 -12.93 0.83
CA ARG A 116 -7.74 -12.89 1.25
C ARG A 116 -7.60 -12.95 2.77
N PHE A 117 -8.43 -12.24 3.51
CA PHE A 117 -8.42 -12.27 4.97
C PHE A 117 -8.68 -13.69 5.49
N LEU A 118 -9.71 -14.37 4.99
CA LEU A 118 -10.03 -15.75 5.36
C LEU A 118 -8.93 -16.73 4.95
N SER A 119 -8.33 -16.54 3.77
CA SER A 119 -7.20 -17.35 3.32
C SER A 119 -6.00 -17.22 4.26
N LEU A 120 -5.66 -15.99 4.66
CA LEU A 120 -4.58 -15.71 5.61
C LEU A 120 -4.91 -16.23 7.02
N GLN A 121 -6.17 -16.16 7.43
CA GLN A 121 -6.63 -16.71 8.71
C GLN A 121 -6.36 -18.21 8.81
N ARG A 122 -6.69 -18.98 7.76
CA ARG A 122 -6.45 -20.42 7.69
C ARG A 122 -4.97 -20.81 7.61
N GLY A 123 -4.11 -19.88 7.20
CA GLY A 123 -2.68 -20.10 7.01
C GLY A 123 -1.82 -19.21 7.90
N ALA A 124 -1.39 -18.08 7.36
CA ALA A 124 -0.39 -17.19 7.96
C ALA A 124 -0.72 -16.68 9.38
N PHE A 125 -2.00 -16.56 9.74
CA PHE A 125 -2.38 -16.10 11.08
C PHE A 125 -2.21 -17.18 12.15
N SER A 126 -2.18 -18.47 11.79
CA SER A 126 -1.90 -19.55 12.75
C SER A 126 -0.50 -19.48 13.35
N ASN A 127 0.44 -18.78 12.70
CA ASN A 127 1.78 -18.55 13.25
C ASN A 127 1.69 -17.64 14.50
N PRO A 128 2.15 -18.08 15.69
CA PRO A 128 2.10 -17.28 16.92
C PRO A 128 2.87 -15.96 16.85
N ARG A 129 3.82 -15.84 15.91
CA ARG A 129 4.58 -14.60 15.67
C ARG A 129 3.85 -13.61 14.76
N SER A 130 2.74 -14.01 14.15
CA SER A 130 1.93 -13.13 13.31
C SER A 130 1.23 -12.11 14.18
N TYR A 131 1.31 -10.82 13.81
CA TYR A 131 0.54 -9.76 14.45
C TYR A 131 -0.97 -10.05 14.46
N PHE A 132 -1.42 -10.74 13.42
CA PHE A 132 -2.81 -11.14 13.20
C PHE A 132 -3.18 -12.49 13.82
N HIS A 133 -2.29 -13.10 14.61
CA HIS A 133 -2.59 -14.34 15.33
C HIS A 133 -3.84 -14.23 16.22
N ARG A 134 -4.12 -13.03 16.72
CA ARG A 134 -5.37 -12.70 17.43
C ARG A 134 -6.67 -13.01 16.68
N TYR A 135 -6.61 -13.22 15.36
CA TYR A 135 -7.75 -13.59 14.52
C TYR A 135 -7.77 -15.09 14.16
N ALA A 136 -6.75 -15.85 14.54
CA ALA A 136 -6.65 -17.28 14.19
C ALA A 136 -7.78 -18.12 14.78
N GLU A 137 -8.28 -17.74 15.96
CA GLU A 137 -9.31 -18.48 16.70
C GLU A 137 -10.75 -18.03 16.37
N LEU A 138 -10.93 -17.00 15.53
CA LEU A 138 -12.28 -16.58 15.12
C LEU A 138 -12.97 -17.68 14.33
N SER A 139 -14.25 -17.93 14.62
CA SER A 139 -15.09 -18.77 13.76
C SER A 139 -15.18 -18.16 12.35
N PRO A 140 -15.54 -18.95 11.32
CA PRO A 140 -15.67 -18.43 9.95
C PRO A 140 -16.62 -17.23 9.85
N ALA A 141 -17.74 -17.23 10.58
CA ALA A 141 -18.70 -16.14 10.59
C ALA A 141 -18.12 -14.87 11.25
N GLU A 142 -17.40 -15.01 12.36
CA GLU A 142 -16.74 -13.89 13.04
C GLU A 142 -15.58 -13.32 12.21
N ALA A 143 -14.83 -14.17 11.50
CA ALA A 143 -13.75 -13.74 10.62
C ALA A 143 -14.28 -12.92 9.44
N VAL A 144 -15.38 -13.34 8.82
CA VAL A 144 -16.08 -12.57 7.79
C VAL A 144 -16.55 -11.22 8.34
N ALA A 145 -17.25 -11.23 9.48
CA ALA A 145 -17.74 -10.00 10.10
C ALA A 145 -16.59 -9.03 10.43
N ARG A 146 -15.47 -9.56 10.94
CA ARG A 146 -14.26 -8.79 11.23
C ARG A 146 -13.64 -8.20 9.97
N ALA A 147 -13.50 -9.00 8.91
CA ALA A 147 -12.93 -8.54 7.65
C ALA A 147 -13.77 -7.41 7.05
N ARG A 148 -15.10 -7.57 7.01
CA ARG A 148 -16.03 -6.52 6.55
C ARG A 148 -15.94 -5.26 7.40
N GLY A 149 -15.87 -5.40 8.72
CA GLY A 149 -15.71 -4.29 9.65
C GLY A 149 -14.43 -3.49 9.38
N ILE A 150 -13.29 -4.17 9.18
CA ILE A 150 -12.03 -3.52 8.84
C ILE A 150 -12.10 -2.84 7.47
N TRP A 151 -12.67 -3.51 6.47
CA TRP A 151 -12.84 -2.95 5.13
C TRP A 151 -13.62 -1.64 5.17
N SER A 152 -14.83 -1.65 5.72
CA SER A 152 -15.71 -0.48 5.73
C SER A 152 -15.23 0.64 6.64
N ALA A 153 -14.51 0.34 7.73
CA ALA A 153 -14.00 1.36 8.64
C ALA A 153 -12.67 1.99 8.17
N ILE A 154 -11.83 1.24 7.44
CA ILE A 154 -10.44 1.64 7.16
C ILE A 154 -10.15 1.69 5.66
N ASN A 155 -10.27 0.55 4.97
CA ASN A 155 -9.77 0.42 3.60
C ASN A 155 -10.66 1.13 2.58
N GLU A 156 -11.98 1.01 2.71
CA GLU A 156 -12.94 1.65 1.82
C GLU A 156 -12.89 3.19 1.93
N PRO A 157 -12.91 3.80 3.13
CA PRO A 157 -12.69 5.24 3.24
C PRO A 157 -11.36 5.68 2.64
N ASN A 158 -10.28 4.91 2.83
CA ASN A 158 -8.99 5.24 2.23
C ASN A 158 -9.04 5.17 0.69
N LEU A 159 -9.69 4.13 0.15
CA LEU A 159 -9.90 3.95 -1.28
C LEU A 159 -10.65 5.15 -1.87
N GLU A 160 -11.79 5.51 -1.31
CA GLU A 160 -12.64 6.58 -1.85
C GLU A 160 -12.00 7.97 -1.70
N GLN A 161 -11.36 8.23 -0.57
CA GLN A 161 -10.88 9.57 -0.23
C GLN A 161 -9.46 9.86 -0.75
N ASN A 162 -8.59 8.85 -0.78
CA ASN A 162 -7.16 9.08 -1.00
C ASN A 162 -6.57 8.33 -2.21
N ILE A 163 -7.17 7.22 -2.64
CA ILE A 163 -6.62 6.38 -3.72
C ILE A 163 -7.37 6.64 -5.03
N ARG A 164 -8.68 6.41 -5.07
CA ARG A 164 -9.53 6.57 -6.27
C ARG A 164 -9.40 7.95 -6.92
N PRO A 165 -9.33 9.08 -6.18
CA PRO A 165 -9.17 10.40 -6.80
C PRO A 165 -7.85 10.55 -7.59
N THR A 166 -6.85 9.71 -7.31
CA THR A 166 -5.55 9.74 -8.00
C THR A 166 -5.54 8.96 -9.32
N ARG A 167 -6.58 8.17 -9.61
CA ARG A 167 -6.67 7.33 -10.82
C ARG A 167 -6.45 8.12 -12.11
N SER A 168 -6.96 9.34 -12.18
CA SER A 168 -6.82 10.21 -13.35
C SER A 168 -5.37 10.64 -13.60
N ARG A 169 -4.48 10.54 -12.60
CA ARG A 169 -3.05 10.89 -12.71
C ARG A 169 -2.22 9.79 -13.37
N ALA A 170 -2.73 8.56 -13.43
CA ALA A 170 -2.02 7.43 -14.01
C ALA A 170 -1.80 7.58 -15.52
N THR A 171 -0.69 7.02 -16.01
CA THR A 171 -0.42 6.89 -17.45
C THR A 171 -1.31 5.80 -18.06
N LEU A 172 -1.48 4.69 -17.32
CA LEU A 172 -2.30 3.56 -17.71
C LEU A 172 -3.24 3.13 -16.57
N VAL A 173 -4.49 2.86 -16.89
CA VAL A 173 -5.47 2.27 -15.96
C VAL A 173 -5.82 0.86 -16.44
N LEU A 174 -5.53 -0.15 -15.61
CA LEU A 174 -5.95 -1.53 -15.79
C LEU A 174 -7.24 -1.76 -15.02
N ARG A 175 -8.36 -1.96 -15.71
CA ARG A 175 -9.64 -2.26 -15.04
C ARG A 175 -9.85 -3.77 -15.00
N LYS A 176 -9.98 -4.30 -13.79
CA LYS A 176 -10.28 -5.72 -13.52
C LYS A 176 -11.78 -5.95 -13.36
N ASP A 177 -12.25 -7.11 -13.80
CA ASP A 177 -13.55 -7.67 -13.43
C ASP A 177 -13.43 -8.57 -12.19
N ALA A 178 -14.57 -9.02 -11.65
CA ALA A 178 -14.70 -9.74 -10.38
C ALA A 178 -13.82 -11.01 -10.28
N ASP A 179 -13.53 -11.67 -11.39
CA ASP A 179 -12.68 -12.87 -11.49
C ASP A 179 -11.18 -12.55 -11.63
N HIS A 180 -10.81 -11.28 -11.41
CA HIS A 180 -9.48 -10.71 -11.62
C HIS A 180 -8.99 -10.64 -13.07
N SER A 181 -9.79 -11.01 -14.07
CA SER A 181 -9.44 -10.78 -15.47
C SER A 181 -9.36 -9.29 -15.78
N VAL A 182 -8.53 -8.90 -16.75
CA VAL A 182 -8.43 -7.51 -17.21
C VAL A 182 -9.51 -7.27 -18.26
N ALA A 183 -10.53 -6.51 -17.90
CA ALA A 183 -11.65 -6.19 -18.77
C ALA A 183 -11.33 -5.03 -19.72
N ASN A 184 -10.59 -4.02 -19.25
CA ASN A 184 -10.26 -2.85 -20.05
C ASN A 184 -8.86 -2.34 -19.71
N VAL A 185 -8.19 -1.77 -20.72
CA VAL A 185 -6.91 -1.05 -20.58
C VAL A 185 -7.10 0.34 -21.15
N LEU A 186 -6.92 1.37 -20.31
CA LEU A 186 -6.98 2.77 -20.73
C LEU A 186 -5.57 3.34 -20.70
N LEU A 187 -5.05 3.76 -21.85
CA LEU A 187 -3.76 4.42 -21.97
C LEU A 187 -3.97 5.90 -22.27
N ARG A 188 -3.30 6.79 -21.53
CA ARG A 188 -3.33 8.22 -21.80
C ARG A 188 -2.73 8.50 -23.17
N LYS A 189 -3.43 9.27 -24.01
CA LYS A 189 -2.89 9.76 -25.29
C LYS A 189 -1.72 10.71 -25.01
N LEU A 190 -0.62 10.52 -25.76
CA LEU A 190 0.56 11.37 -25.76
C LEU A 190 0.30 12.66 -26.55
#